data_AF-A0A9P6I411-F1
#
_entry.id   AF-A0A9P6I411-F1
#
_cell.length_a   1.000
_cell.length_b   1.000
_cell.length_c   1.000
_cell.angle_alpha   90.00
_cell.angle_beta   90.00
_cell.angle_gamma   90.00
#
_symmetry.space_group_name_H-M   'P 1'
#
loop_
_entity.id
_entity.type
_entity.pdbx_description
1 polymer ?
#
loop_
_entity_poly.entity_id
_entity_poly.type
_entity_poly.pdbx_seq_one_letter_code
_entity_poly.pdbx_strand_id
1 'polypeptide(L)'
;MGRRDNGSQLRVSRVEGDGCAPPSKKYVESLQARIRLLEAQVVSLGSQPPTILPDPQAIEPEGVELDDDTGDEQDPLSELTGLVGRLNVIDDGQIHYFGSQSSYNLVREPLRDAAPHEPSLRMQRQGIAAAAQLGKLVTISDDMQNHLLELYWKWQNPWNYVIHKGTFLRSFRGEDDGKYCSPLLLSSIFAISARYSDRPELRSDPNDPNTAGDAFCEHAKVLLLYESEAPTITTVQSACLLALRIMSDGKEALGWLYSGNATRMAHNLGLNLDCSKWVTSGLLSEDEAETRKVTWWGCYVVDKLFSLGLGRPSSTPKSSITCPKPSIDNEEEYTPWKPATEGAFDEKTLGVHSHISSTAHHVSETYTIACEAMDMIYAINSKLSSREIEDIVSKTDAFDEEEEVKTLSEQKCVS
;
A
#
# COMPACT_ATOMS: atom_id res chain seq x y z
N MET A 1 -59.97 -60.89 -29.71
CA MET A 1 -59.53 -59.72 -28.92
C MET A 1 -58.01 -59.76 -28.83
N GLY A 2 -57.36 -58.64 -29.14
CA GLY A 2 -55.98 -58.55 -29.63
C GLY A 2 -54.86 -58.83 -28.61
N ARG A 3 -53.72 -59.24 -29.17
CA ARG A 3 -52.38 -59.35 -28.55
C ARG A 3 -51.59 -58.03 -28.71
N ARG A 4 -50.51 -57.96 -27.91
CA ARG A 4 -49.22 -57.21 -28.06
C ARG A 4 -49.13 -55.92 -27.25
N ASP A 5 -47.97 -55.43 -26.84
CA ASP A 5 -46.66 -55.95 -26.39
C ASP A 5 -45.84 -54.68 -26.05
N ASN A 6 -44.86 -54.79 -25.15
CA ASN A 6 -43.67 -53.94 -25.01
C ASN A 6 -43.75 -52.42 -24.67
N GLY A 7 -43.09 -52.06 -23.56
CA GLY A 7 -41.79 -51.36 -23.64
C GLY A 7 -41.75 -49.81 -23.67
N SER A 8 -41.21 -49.25 -22.57
CA SER A 8 -40.29 -48.09 -22.47
C SER A 8 -40.74 -46.65 -22.81
N GLN A 9 -40.59 -45.73 -21.83
CA GLN A 9 -40.16 -44.32 -21.93
C GLN A 9 -40.02 -43.73 -20.48
N LEU A 10 -38.82 -43.58 -19.91
CA LEU A 10 -37.89 -42.41 -19.89
C LEU A 10 -38.35 -41.16 -19.06
N ARG A 11 -37.60 -40.90 -17.96
CA ARG A 11 -37.03 -39.60 -17.45
C ARG A 11 -38.04 -38.46 -17.08
N VAL A 12 -37.89 -37.61 -16.06
CA VAL A 12 -36.75 -36.91 -15.42
C VAL A 12 -37.15 -36.48 -13.98
N SER A 13 -36.17 -36.52 -13.08
CA SER A 13 -36.13 -36.03 -11.70
C SER A 13 -36.19 -34.50 -11.55
N ARG A 14 -36.89 -33.97 -10.54
CA ARG A 14 -36.65 -32.60 -10.02
C ARG A 14 -36.45 -32.64 -8.51
N VAL A 15 -35.33 -32.05 -8.11
CA VAL A 15 -34.72 -31.99 -6.78
C VAL A 15 -35.56 -31.09 -5.87
N GLU A 16 -35.92 -31.60 -4.69
CA GLU A 16 -36.45 -30.81 -3.57
C GLU A 16 -35.30 -30.00 -2.95
N GLY A 17 -35.45 -28.67 -2.93
CA GLY A 17 -34.56 -27.72 -2.26
C GLY A 17 -35.28 -27.05 -1.10
N ASP A 18 -34.54 -26.85 -0.01
CA ASP A 18 -34.98 -26.57 1.36
C ASP A 18 -35.99 -25.44 1.56
N GLY A 19 -36.86 -25.65 2.55
CA GLY A 19 -37.96 -24.79 2.92
C GLY A 19 -37.56 -23.44 3.52
N CYS A 20 -38.21 -22.39 3.03
CA CYS A 20 -38.40 -21.15 3.76
C CYS A 20 -39.89 -20.86 3.79
N ALA A 21 -40.49 -20.79 4.98
CA ALA A 21 -41.90 -20.44 5.12
C ALA A 21 -42.14 -19.02 4.57
N PRO A 22 -43.26 -18.78 3.86
CA PRO A 22 -43.53 -17.46 3.28
C PRO A 22 -43.63 -16.40 4.40
N PRO A 23 -43.12 -15.17 4.15
CA PRO A 23 -43.10 -14.10 5.14
C PRO A 23 -44.50 -13.75 5.62
N SER A 24 -44.64 -13.45 6.91
CA SER A 24 -45.96 -13.18 7.51
C SER A 24 -46.66 -12.01 6.82
N LYS A 25 -47.98 -12.12 6.64
CA LYS A 25 -48.80 -11.08 5.99
C LYS A 25 -48.61 -9.69 6.62
N LYS A 26 -48.44 -9.63 7.95
CA LYS A 26 -48.15 -8.39 8.69
C LYS A 26 -46.81 -7.75 8.30
N TYR A 27 -45.79 -8.56 8.02
CA TYR A 27 -44.49 -8.07 7.57
C TYR A 27 -44.57 -7.47 6.16
N VAL A 28 -45.29 -8.14 5.25
CA VAL A 28 -45.53 -7.64 3.89
C VAL A 28 -46.32 -6.34 3.91
N GLU A 29 -47.38 -6.25 4.74
CA GLU A 29 -48.18 -5.03 4.91
C GLU A 29 -47.36 -3.88 5.49
N SER A 30 -46.47 -4.16 6.46
CA SER A 30 -45.55 -3.16 7.03
C SER A 30 -44.56 -2.64 5.99
N LEU A 31 -44.02 -3.52 5.13
CA LEU A 31 -43.10 -3.12 4.07
C LEU A 31 -43.80 -2.23 3.02
N GLN A 32 -45.00 -2.61 2.60
CA GLN A 32 -45.80 -1.84 1.65
C GLN A 32 -46.23 -0.47 2.20
N ALA A 33 -46.43 -0.35 3.52
CA ALA A 33 -46.69 0.94 4.16
C ALA A 33 -45.44 1.82 4.17
N ARG A 34 -44.26 1.23 4.42
CA ARG A 34 -42.98 1.96 4.42
C ARG A 34 -42.60 2.46 3.04
N ILE A 35 -42.78 1.64 2.01
CA ILE A 35 -42.51 2.02 0.60
C ILE A 35 -43.36 3.23 0.20
N ARG A 36 -44.67 3.18 0.45
CA ARG A 36 -45.58 4.31 0.14
C ARG A 36 -45.20 5.62 0.84
N LEU A 37 -44.66 5.53 2.05
CA LEU A 37 -44.23 6.70 2.81
C LEU A 37 -42.95 7.31 2.23
N LEU A 38 -42.00 6.47 1.80
CA LEU A 38 -40.76 6.90 1.15
C LEU A 38 -41.03 7.48 -0.23
N GLU A 39 -41.91 6.88 -1.02
CA GLU A 39 -42.32 7.40 -2.33
C GLU A 39 -42.96 8.79 -2.21
N ALA A 40 -43.79 9.02 -1.18
CA ALA A 40 -44.37 10.34 -0.91
C ALA A 40 -43.32 11.39 -0.51
N GLN A 41 -42.23 11.00 0.16
CA GLN A 41 -41.14 11.90 0.53
C GLN A 41 -40.26 12.28 -0.67
N VAL A 42 -40.06 11.37 -1.62
CA VAL A 42 -39.31 11.66 -2.85
C VAL A 42 -40.07 12.64 -3.74
N VAL A 43 -41.40 12.50 -3.84
CA VAL A 43 -42.24 13.44 -4.61
C VAL A 43 -42.26 14.84 -3.99
N SER A 44 -42.21 14.96 -2.65
CA SER A 44 -42.16 16.27 -2.00
C SER A 44 -40.82 16.99 -2.18
N LEU A 45 -39.72 16.24 -2.33
CA LEU A 45 -38.39 16.78 -2.59
C LEU A 45 -38.18 17.18 -4.07
N GLY A 46 -38.89 16.52 -5.00
CA GLY A 46 -38.81 16.83 -6.44
C GLY A 46 -39.57 18.07 -6.91
N SER A 47 -40.25 18.80 -6.02
CA SER A 47 -41.17 19.89 -6.40
C SER A 47 -40.68 21.33 -6.11
N GLN A 48 -39.39 21.55 -5.84
CA GLN A 48 -38.84 22.92 -5.75
C GLN A 48 -38.27 23.38 -7.11
N PRO A 49 -38.77 24.48 -7.71
CA PRO A 49 -38.20 25.03 -8.93
C PRO A 49 -36.94 25.88 -8.64
N PRO A 50 -35.92 25.86 -9.51
CA PRO A 50 -34.69 26.62 -9.32
C PRO A 50 -34.92 28.11 -9.60
N THR A 51 -34.39 28.97 -8.72
CA THR A 51 -34.34 30.42 -8.96
C THR A 51 -33.09 30.74 -9.76
N ILE A 52 -33.26 31.20 -11.00
CA ILE A 52 -32.20 31.63 -11.91
C ILE A 52 -31.94 33.14 -11.75
N LEU A 53 -30.68 33.55 -11.60
CA LEU A 53 -30.11 34.83 -12.09
C LEU A 53 -28.65 34.62 -12.53
N PRO A 54 -28.08 35.44 -13.45
CA PRO A 54 -27.12 34.98 -14.47
C PRO A 54 -25.69 35.58 -14.45
N ASP A 55 -24.71 34.71 -14.78
CA ASP A 55 -23.51 34.82 -15.68
C ASP A 55 -22.34 35.81 -15.38
N PRO A 56 -21.11 35.70 -15.96
CA PRO A 56 -20.33 34.58 -16.56
C PRO A 56 -18.86 34.46 -16.05
N GLN A 57 -18.18 33.38 -16.48
CA GLN A 57 -16.72 33.17 -16.59
C GLN A 57 -15.97 32.49 -15.43
N ALA A 58 -15.93 31.16 -15.46
CA ALA A 58 -14.75 30.39 -15.11
C ALA A 58 -14.78 29.05 -15.87
N ILE A 59 -13.65 28.69 -16.45
CA ILE A 59 -13.43 27.51 -17.29
C ILE A 59 -13.52 26.26 -16.40
N GLU A 60 -14.47 25.37 -16.68
CA GLU A 60 -14.56 24.04 -16.05
C GLU A 60 -13.44 23.13 -16.57
N PRO A 61 -12.78 22.33 -15.73
CA PRO A 61 -12.05 21.16 -16.19
C PRO A 61 -13.05 20.02 -16.39
N GLU A 62 -13.13 19.52 -17.63
CA GLU A 62 -13.94 18.37 -18.02
C GLU A 62 -13.61 17.15 -17.13
N GLY A 63 -14.62 16.66 -16.41
CA GLY A 63 -14.59 15.32 -15.82
C GLY A 63 -14.65 14.30 -16.96
N VAL A 64 -13.55 13.57 -17.17
CA VAL A 64 -13.44 12.60 -18.26
C VAL A 64 -14.33 11.39 -17.98
N GLU A 65 -15.34 11.21 -18.83
CA GLU A 65 -16.23 10.05 -18.85
C GLU A 65 -15.44 8.77 -19.15
N LEU A 66 -15.62 7.75 -18.30
CA LEU A 66 -15.27 6.37 -18.62
C LEU A 66 -16.45 5.76 -19.38
N ASP A 67 -16.44 5.95 -20.70
CA ASP A 67 -17.41 5.32 -21.59
C ASP A 67 -16.95 3.87 -21.87
N ASP A 68 -17.60 2.90 -21.23
CA ASP A 68 -17.55 1.49 -21.64
C ASP A 68 -18.73 1.26 -22.60
N ASP A 69 -18.57 1.75 -23.84
CA ASP A 69 -19.54 1.48 -24.91
C ASP A 69 -19.36 0.06 -25.43
N THR A 70 -20.09 -0.86 -24.81
CA THR A 70 -20.76 -1.91 -25.58
C THR A 70 -22.22 -1.93 -25.18
N GLY A 71 -23.06 -1.36 -26.03
CA GLY A 71 -24.50 -1.39 -25.91
C GLY A 71 -25.06 -2.80 -25.73
N ASP A 72 -25.52 -3.07 -24.52
CA ASP A 72 -26.58 -4.00 -24.20
C ASP A 72 -27.29 -3.45 -22.95
N GLU A 73 -28.61 -3.58 -22.85
CA GLU A 73 -29.42 -3.06 -21.74
C GLU A 73 -28.78 -3.43 -20.37
N GLN A 74 -28.11 -2.47 -19.73
CA GLN A 74 -27.29 -2.72 -18.54
C GLN A 74 -28.18 -3.15 -17.36
N ASP A 75 -28.03 -4.41 -16.96
CA ASP A 75 -28.51 -4.90 -15.67
C ASP A 75 -27.79 -4.11 -14.57
N PRO A 76 -28.51 -3.37 -13.69
CA PRO A 76 -27.91 -2.64 -12.59
C PRO A 76 -27.04 -3.54 -11.70
N LEU A 77 -27.34 -4.84 -11.64
CA LEU A 77 -26.55 -5.82 -10.92
C LEU A 77 -25.25 -6.17 -11.65
N SER A 78 -25.19 -6.13 -12.99
CA SER A 78 -23.94 -6.34 -13.75
C SER A 78 -22.99 -5.16 -13.62
N GLU A 79 -23.52 -3.92 -13.57
CA GLU A 79 -22.74 -2.71 -13.30
C GLU A 79 -22.18 -2.74 -11.86
N LEU A 80 -22.98 -3.17 -10.87
CA LEU A 80 -22.55 -3.31 -9.48
C LEU A 80 -21.53 -4.45 -9.28
N THR A 81 -21.70 -5.57 -9.99
CA THR A 81 -20.79 -6.73 -9.91
C THR A 81 -19.51 -6.56 -10.72
N GLY A 82 -19.51 -5.70 -11.75
CA GLY A 82 -18.32 -5.32 -12.51
C GLY A 82 -17.44 -4.26 -11.84
N LEU A 83 -17.96 -3.51 -10.86
CA LEU A 83 -17.18 -2.50 -10.12
C LEU A 83 -16.22 -3.17 -9.13
N VAL A 84 -14.97 -3.41 -9.54
CA VAL A 84 -13.87 -3.81 -8.65
C VAL A 84 -13.34 -2.60 -7.89
N GLY A 85 -14.18 -2.00 -7.03
CA GLY A 85 -13.83 -0.79 -6.28
C GLY A 85 -13.46 0.42 -7.15
N ARG A 86 -13.20 1.57 -6.52
CA ARG A 86 -12.78 2.81 -7.18
C ARG A 86 -11.84 3.59 -6.29
N LEU A 87 -11.00 4.41 -6.92
CA LEU A 87 -10.27 5.47 -6.23
C LEU A 87 -11.14 6.71 -6.12
N ASN A 88 -11.20 7.28 -4.93
CA ASN A 88 -11.89 8.55 -4.67
C ASN A 88 -11.04 9.43 -3.77
N VAL A 89 -11.17 10.75 -3.95
CA VAL A 89 -10.59 11.74 -3.03
C VAL A 89 -11.60 12.01 -1.91
N ILE A 90 -11.16 11.90 -0.67
CA ILE A 90 -12.01 12.14 0.51
C ILE A 90 -11.61 13.43 1.23
N ASP A 91 -12.17 13.67 2.41
CA ASP A 91 -11.99 14.89 3.21
C ASP A 91 -10.54 15.23 3.57
N ASP A 92 -9.61 14.28 3.46
CA ASP A 92 -8.17 14.47 3.71
C ASP A 92 -7.37 14.92 2.47
N GLY A 93 -8.05 15.05 1.31
CA GLY A 93 -7.44 15.50 0.06
C GLY A 93 -6.44 14.51 -0.53
N GLN A 94 -6.42 13.26 -0.06
CA GLN A 94 -5.62 12.18 -0.63
C GLN A 94 -6.49 11.26 -1.49
N ILE A 95 -5.86 10.46 -2.32
CA ILE A 95 -6.55 9.48 -3.17
C ILE A 95 -6.66 8.16 -2.42
N HIS A 96 -7.89 7.71 -2.15
CA HIS A 96 -8.19 6.50 -1.40
C HIS A 96 -8.88 5.45 -2.24
N TYR A 97 -8.60 4.17 -1.96
CA TYR A 97 -9.32 3.07 -2.59
C TYR A 97 -10.51 2.61 -1.74
N PHE A 98 -11.66 2.49 -2.38
CA PHE A 98 -12.87 1.89 -1.81
C PHE A 98 -13.26 0.65 -2.60
N GLY A 99 -13.20 -0.52 -1.96
CA GLY A 99 -13.59 -1.79 -2.58
C GLY A 99 -15.08 -1.86 -2.93
N SER A 100 -15.45 -2.87 -3.73
CA SER A 100 -16.81 -3.08 -4.25
C SER A 100 -17.91 -3.15 -3.19
N GLN A 101 -17.55 -3.54 -1.96
CA GLN A 101 -18.45 -3.64 -0.82
C GLN A 101 -18.70 -2.30 -0.11
N SER A 102 -17.98 -1.23 -0.48
CA SER A 102 -18.11 0.10 0.14
C SER A 102 -19.13 0.94 -0.61
N SER A 103 -20.03 1.63 0.10
CA SER A 103 -20.92 2.62 -0.51
C SER A 103 -20.16 3.82 -1.09
N TYR A 104 -18.93 4.08 -0.62
CA TYR A 104 -18.07 5.13 -1.17
C TYR A 104 -17.58 4.82 -2.58
N ASN A 105 -17.62 3.55 -3.02
CA ASN A 105 -17.35 3.17 -4.40
C ASN A 105 -18.42 3.70 -5.39
N LEU A 106 -19.61 4.05 -4.89
CA LEU A 106 -20.71 4.57 -5.72
C LEU A 106 -20.72 6.11 -5.81
N VAL A 107 -19.91 6.78 -4.98
CA VAL A 107 -19.80 8.24 -4.99
C VAL A 107 -18.92 8.63 -6.18
N ARG A 108 -19.51 9.36 -7.15
CA ARG A 108 -18.85 9.79 -8.40
C ARG A 108 -18.25 11.19 -8.31
N GLU A 109 -18.66 12.01 -7.34
CA GLU A 109 -18.17 13.38 -7.15
C GLU A 109 -17.17 13.47 -5.99
N PRO A 110 -16.09 14.26 -6.11
CA PRO A 110 -15.22 14.58 -4.98
C PRO A 110 -16.05 15.21 -3.87
N LEU A 111 -15.96 14.69 -2.64
CA LEU A 111 -16.83 15.13 -1.54
C LEU A 111 -16.60 16.60 -1.14
N ARG A 112 -15.51 17.25 -1.59
CA ARG A 112 -15.20 18.68 -1.36
C ARG A 112 -14.26 19.30 -2.41
N ASP A 113 -14.45 20.59 -2.70
CA ASP A 113 -13.49 21.51 -3.35
C ASP A 113 -12.29 21.88 -2.44
N ALA A 114 -11.79 20.96 -1.62
CA ALA A 114 -10.62 21.23 -0.81
C ALA A 114 -9.38 21.25 -1.72
N ALA A 115 -8.52 22.27 -1.57
CA ALA A 115 -7.25 22.30 -2.27
C ALA A 115 -6.49 20.98 -2.00
N PRO A 116 -5.98 20.31 -3.05
CA PRO A 116 -5.21 19.09 -2.87
C PRO A 116 -4.09 19.35 -1.84
N HIS A 117 -3.95 18.48 -0.85
CA HIS A 117 -2.94 18.52 0.23
C HIS A 117 -3.20 19.41 1.47
N GLU A 118 -4.20 20.29 1.52
CA GLU A 118 -4.39 21.15 2.72
C GLU A 118 -4.61 20.36 4.03
N PRO A 119 -5.39 19.26 4.07
CA PRO A 119 -5.59 18.50 5.30
C PRO A 119 -4.32 17.82 5.81
N SER A 120 -3.50 17.24 4.92
CA SER A 120 -2.24 16.60 5.30
C SER A 120 -1.19 17.62 5.77
N LEU A 121 -1.09 18.78 5.09
CA LEU A 121 -0.25 19.90 5.53
C LEU A 121 -0.66 20.44 6.91
N ARG A 122 -1.98 20.50 7.18
CA ARG A 122 -2.49 20.87 8.50
C ARG A 122 -2.03 19.88 9.57
N MET A 123 -2.13 18.58 9.32
CA MET A 123 -1.67 17.54 10.26
C MET A 123 -0.17 17.62 10.51
N GLN A 124 0.64 17.86 9.46
CA GLN A 124 2.08 18.09 9.60
C GLN A 124 2.39 19.26 10.52
N ARG A 125 1.74 20.41 10.33
CA ARG A 125 1.93 21.61 11.18
C ARG A 125 1.55 21.33 12.64
N GLN A 126 0.46 20.60 12.88
CA GLN A 126 0.03 20.22 14.22
C GLN A 126 1.02 19.25 14.88
N GLY A 127 1.52 18.26 14.15
CA GLY A 127 2.55 17.34 14.61
C GLY A 127 3.83 18.07 15.05
N ILE A 128 4.32 19.01 14.23
CA ILE A 128 5.51 19.82 14.55
C ILE A 128 5.27 20.66 15.80
N ALA A 129 4.11 21.32 15.91
CA ALA A 129 3.75 22.11 17.08
C ALA A 129 3.68 21.25 18.35
N ALA A 130 3.12 20.04 18.25
CA ALA A 130 3.06 19.10 19.37
C ALA A 130 4.46 18.59 19.77
N ALA A 131 5.32 18.27 18.80
CA ALA A 131 6.70 17.88 19.05
C ALA A 131 7.47 19.00 19.79
N ALA A 132 7.28 20.25 19.39
CA ALA A 132 7.86 21.41 20.08
C ALA A 132 7.36 21.54 21.52
N GLN A 133 6.04 21.41 21.76
CA GLN A 133 5.45 21.48 23.09
C GLN A 133 5.93 20.36 24.02
N LEU A 134 6.18 19.17 23.47
CA LEU A 134 6.68 18.02 24.22
C LEU A 134 8.20 18.02 24.41
N GLY A 135 8.93 19.02 23.87
CA GLY A 135 10.39 19.04 23.89
C GLY A 135 11.03 17.92 23.06
N LYS A 136 10.32 17.41 22.06
CA LYS A 136 10.74 16.31 21.17
C LYS A 136 11.07 16.79 19.74
N LEU A 137 11.01 18.10 19.50
CA LEU A 137 11.42 18.68 18.22
C LEU A 137 12.94 18.53 18.05
N VAL A 138 13.37 17.97 16.92
CA VAL A 138 14.79 17.79 16.61
C VAL A 138 15.18 18.65 15.41
N THR A 139 16.28 19.38 15.55
CA THR A 139 16.91 20.19 14.49
C THR A 139 18.37 19.79 14.36
N ILE A 140 18.87 19.68 13.13
CA ILE A 140 20.25 19.27 12.85
C ILE A 140 20.92 20.23 11.85
N SER A 141 22.25 20.19 11.79
CA SER A 141 23.01 20.90 10.77
C SER A 141 22.90 20.21 9.40
N ASP A 142 23.15 20.97 8.33
CA ASP A 142 23.16 20.44 6.97
C ASP A 142 24.20 19.32 6.78
N ASP A 143 25.36 19.42 7.44
CA ASP A 143 26.39 18.36 7.44
C ASP A 143 25.84 17.04 8.02
N MET A 144 25.18 17.11 9.17
CA MET A 144 24.61 15.93 9.82
C MET A 144 23.47 15.35 8.99
N GLN A 145 22.63 16.20 8.40
CA GLN A 145 21.56 15.80 7.49
C GLN A 145 22.11 15.03 6.29
N ASN A 146 23.13 15.57 5.62
CA ASN A 146 23.74 14.93 4.46
C ASN A 146 24.39 13.60 4.84
N HIS A 147 25.13 13.55 5.95
CA HIS A 147 25.73 12.32 6.48
C HIS A 147 24.70 11.21 6.72
N LEU A 148 23.56 11.54 7.34
CA LEU A 148 22.49 10.56 7.60
C LEU A 148 21.76 10.11 6.33
N LEU A 149 21.55 11.02 5.37
CA LEU A 149 20.98 10.67 4.07
C LEU A 149 21.92 9.76 3.27
N GLU A 150 23.22 10.05 3.26
CA GLU A 150 24.22 9.19 2.63
C GLU A 150 24.21 7.78 3.22
N LEU A 151 24.12 7.66 4.54
CA LEU A 151 23.99 6.36 5.21
C LEU A 151 22.70 5.64 4.83
N TYR A 152 21.58 6.37 4.70
CA TYR A 152 20.30 5.79 4.30
C TYR A 152 20.39 5.13 2.91
N TRP A 153 20.84 5.89 1.91
CA TRP A 153 20.96 5.42 0.53
C TRP A 153 21.98 4.31 0.37
N LYS A 154 22.98 4.25 1.26
CA LYS A 154 24.06 3.27 1.21
C LYS A 154 23.70 1.94 1.86
N TRP A 155 22.97 1.97 2.97
CA TRP A 155 22.79 0.80 3.85
C TRP A 155 21.34 0.37 4.02
N GLN A 156 20.40 1.31 4.08
CA GLN A 156 19.00 1.01 4.39
C GLN A 156 18.16 0.78 3.14
N ASN A 157 18.18 1.73 2.19
CA ASN A 157 17.34 1.67 0.99
C ASN A 157 17.62 0.46 0.08
N PRO A 158 18.89 0.03 -0.14
CA PRO A 158 19.18 -1.11 -1.02
C PRO A 158 18.56 -2.43 -0.56
N TRP A 159 18.44 -2.64 0.76
CA TRP A 159 17.86 -3.87 1.31
C TRP A 159 16.33 -3.78 1.42
N ASN A 160 15.80 -2.63 1.84
CA ASN A 160 14.37 -2.38 1.92
C ASN A 160 14.00 -1.17 1.06
N TYR A 161 13.75 -1.45 -0.23
CA TYR A 161 13.40 -0.43 -1.21
C TYR A 161 11.95 0.04 -1.02
N VAL A 162 11.78 1.04 -0.17
CA VAL A 162 10.47 1.63 0.18
C VAL A 162 10.35 3.10 -0.23
N ILE A 163 11.48 3.75 -0.52
CA ILE A 163 11.53 5.13 -1.00
C ILE A 163 12.18 5.15 -2.38
N HIS A 164 11.44 5.62 -3.38
CA HIS A 164 11.99 5.92 -4.69
C HIS A 164 12.91 7.15 -4.58
N LYS A 165 14.21 6.94 -4.79
CA LYS A 165 15.24 7.92 -4.43
C LYS A 165 15.18 9.15 -5.34
N GLY A 166 14.93 8.98 -6.64
CA GLY A 166 14.76 10.09 -7.57
C GLY A 166 13.68 11.09 -7.13
N THR A 167 12.48 10.61 -6.80
CA THR A 167 11.34 11.46 -6.40
C THR A 167 11.57 12.10 -5.04
N PHE A 168 12.11 11.36 -4.07
CA PHE A 168 12.52 11.93 -2.79
C PHE A 168 13.52 13.07 -2.96
N LEU A 169 14.57 12.86 -3.76
CA LEU A 169 15.64 13.84 -3.91
C LEU A 169 15.19 15.12 -4.61
N ARG A 170 14.24 15.04 -5.56
CA ARG A 170 13.62 16.23 -6.17
C ARG A 170 12.84 17.04 -5.15
N SER A 171 11.98 16.40 -4.35
CA SER A 171 11.27 17.06 -3.25
C SER A 171 12.22 17.63 -2.20
N PHE A 172 13.28 16.90 -1.85
CA PHE A 172 14.28 17.37 -0.89
C PHE A 172 15.05 18.62 -1.38
N ARG A 173 15.32 18.72 -2.69
CA ARG A 173 15.96 19.89 -3.31
C ARG A 173 14.99 21.05 -3.59
N GLY A 174 13.70 20.87 -3.34
CA GLY A 174 12.67 21.88 -3.65
C GLY A 174 12.42 22.07 -5.15
N GLU A 175 12.65 21.02 -5.95
CA GLU A 175 12.42 21.03 -7.40
C GLU A 175 10.94 20.77 -7.76
N ASP A 176 10.14 20.32 -6.79
CA ASP A 176 8.70 20.11 -6.91
C ASP A 176 7.95 20.68 -5.67
N ASP A 177 6.69 20.28 -5.49
CA ASP A 177 5.81 20.70 -4.39
C ASP A 177 6.22 20.14 -3.01
N GLY A 178 7.28 19.34 -2.93
CA GLY A 178 7.78 18.75 -1.70
C GLY A 178 7.02 17.48 -1.26
N LYS A 179 6.11 16.95 -2.09
CA LYS A 179 5.19 15.86 -1.69
C LYS A 179 5.86 14.57 -1.23
N TYR A 180 7.11 14.31 -1.65
CA TYR A 180 7.84 13.10 -1.32
C TYR A 180 8.94 13.30 -0.27
N CYS A 181 8.99 14.46 0.38
CA CYS A 181 9.95 14.76 1.44
C CYS A 181 9.27 15.52 2.59
N SER A 182 8.71 14.79 3.56
CA SER A 182 8.08 15.37 4.75
C SER A 182 9.02 15.37 5.97
N PRO A 183 8.78 16.24 6.98
CA PRO A 183 9.53 16.24 8.24
C PRO A 183 9.46 14.90 9.00
N LEU A 184 8.31 14.21 8.91
CA LEU A 184 8.13 12.86 9.45
C LEU A 184 9.01 11.84 8.73
N LEU A 185 9.09 11.90 7.40
CA LEU A 185 9.93 11.01 6.61
C LEU A 185 11.40 11.24 6.89
N LEU A 186 11.85 12.49 6.90
CA LEU A 186 13.23 12.83 7.26
C LEU A 186 13.58 12.33 8.66
N SER A 187 12.72 12.57 9.65
CA SER A 187 12.94 12.07 11.02
C SER A 187 13.02 10.53 11.08
N SER A 188 12.19 9.83 10.30
CA SER A 188 12.21 8.36 10.24
C SER A 188 13.47 7.82 9.56
N ILE A 189 13.91 8.46 8.47
CA ILE A 189 15.18 8.18 7.80
C ILE A 189 16.35 8.41 8.75
N PHE A 190 16.39 9.54 9.45
CA PHE A 190 17.46 9.85 10.40
C PHE A 190 17.50 8.87 11.58
N ALA A 191 16.33 8.46 12.09
CA ALA A 191 16.23 7.51 13.19
C ALA A 191 16.84 6.15 12.87
N ILE A 192 16.61 5.62 11.66
CA ILE A 192 17.18 4.35 11.22
C ILE A 192 18.64 4.51 10.78
N SER A 193 18.97 5.58 10.06
CA SER A 193 20.32 5.85 9.56
C SER A 193 21.35 6.10 10.64
N ALA A 194 20.96 6.72 11.76
CA ALA A 194 21.86 7.01 12.87
C ALA A 194 22.56 5.75 13.41
N ARG A 195 21.94 4.58 13.28
CA ARG A 195 22.52 3.29 13.70
C ARG A 195 23.70 2.84 12.85
N TYR A 196 23.87 3.38 11.64
CA TYR A 196 25.02 3.14 10.79
C TYR A 196 26.14 4.17 11.00
N SER A 197 26.02 5.05 12.00
CA SER A 197 27.01 6.09 12.28
C SER A 197 27.74 5.87 13.61
N ASP A 198 29.05 6.13 13.58
CA ASP A 198 29.88 6.17 14.78
C ASP A 198 29.89 7.53 15.50
N ARG A 199 29.19 8.55 14.98
CA ARG A 199 29.20 9.91 15.58
C ARG A 199 28.49 9.89 16.94
N PRO A 200 29.16 10.23 18.05
CA PRO A 200 28.55 10.19 19.39
C PRO A 200 27.38 11.17 19.57
N GLU A 201 27.36 12.24 18.76
CA GLU A 201 26.31 13.28 18.74
C GLU A 201 24.91 12.74 18.45
N LEU A 202 24.83 11.59 17.77
CA LEU A 202 23.57 10.95 17.38
C LEU A 202 23.00 10.05 18.49
N ARG A 203 23.73 9.87 19.59
CA ARG A 203 23.40 8.96 20.68
C ARG A 203 22.83 9.74 21.87
N SER A 204 21.73 9.24 22.45
CA SER A 204 21.20 9.81 23.69
C SER A 204 22.11 9.52 24.90
N ASP A 205 22.79 8.37 24.87
CA ASP A 205 23.94 8.08 25.73
C ASP A 205 25.19 7.93 24.85
N PRO A 206 26.17 8.85 24.94
CA PRO A 206 27.40 8.78 24.14
C PRO A 206 28.15 7.44 24.24
N ASN A 207 27.98 6.71 25.35
CA ASN A 207 28.65 5.44 25.61
C ASN A 207 27.85 4.21 25.14
N ASP A 208 26.58 4.36 24.78
CA ASP A 208 25.75 3.26 24.28
C ASP A 208 25.39 3.49 22.80
N PRO A 209 26.01 2.76 21.86
CA PRO A 209 25.72 2.87 20.43
C PRO A 209 24.28 2.49 20.08
N ASN A 210 23.57 1.73 20.92
CA ASN A 210 22.18 1.35 20.66
C ASN A 210 21.21 2.53 20.79
N THR A 211 21.61 3.60 21.49
CA THR A 211 20.78 4.82 21.64
C THR A 211 20.86 5.76 20.43
N ALA A 212 21.61 5.38 19.39
CA ALA A 212 21.71 6.16 18.17
C ALA A 212 20.33 6.34 17.51
N GLY A 213 19.97 7.59 17.28
CA GLY A 213 18.74 7.98 16.60
C GLY A 213 17.47 7.97 17.46
N ASP A 214 17.57 7.73 18.77
CA ASP A 214 16.41 7.71 19.68
C ASP A 214 15.63 9.03 19.64
N ALA A 215 16.32 10.18 19.60
CA ALA A 215 15.69 11.50 19.52
C ALA A 215 14.84 11.64 18.24
N PHE A 216 15.36 11.21 17.09
CA PHE A 216 14.60 11.24 15.83
C PHE A 216 13.43 10.26 15.85
N CYS A 217 13.62 9.07 16.45
CA CYS A 217 12.56 8.08 16.61
C CYS A 217 11.40 8.65 17.44
N GLU A 218 11.70 9.30 18.57
CA GLU A 218 10.68 9.94 19.41
C GLU A 218 10.02 11.14 18.74
N HIS A 219 10.76 11.93 17.97
CA HIS A 219 10.22 13.01 17.15
C HIS A 219 9.22 12.46 16.11
N ALA A 220 9.65 11.47 15.32
CA ALA A 220 8.86 10.86 14.26
C ALA A 220 7.57 10.18 14.80
N LYS A 221 7.62 9.54 15.97
CA LYS A 221 6.41 8.99 16.61
C LYS A 221 5.35 10.05 16.92
N VAL A 222 5.77 11.24 17.36
CA VAL A 222 4.84 12.35 17.60
C VAL A 222 4.23 12.82 16.28
N LEU A 223 5.05 13.03 15.26
CA LEU A 223 4.55 13.47 13.94
C LEU A 223 3.58 12.45 13.33
N LEU A 224 3.93 11.16 13.38
CA LEU A 224 3.11 10.08 12.84
C LEU A 224 1.71 10.03 13.47
N LEU A 225 1.60 10.34 14.77
CA LEU A 225 0.31 10.35 15.48
C LEU A 225 -0.69 11.32 14.82
N TYR A 226 -0.23 12.51 14.42
CA TYR A 226 -1.07 13.51 13.76
C TYR A 226 -1.25 13.21 12.28
N GLU A 227 -0.16 12.89 11.57
CA GLU A 227 -0.21 12.64 10.13
C GLU A 227 -1.03 11.38 9.77
N SER A 228 -1.24 10.46 10.72
CA SER A 228 -2.14 9.32 10.52
C SER A 228 -3.62 9.71 10.33
N GLU A 229 -4.02 10.94 10.69
CA GLU A 229 -5.38 11.45 10.45
C GLU A 229 -5.62 11.85 8.98
N ALA A 230 -4.55 12.12 8.22
CA ALA A 230 -4.56 12.46 6.80
C ALA A 230 -3.32 11.88 6.11
N PRO A 231 -3.24 10.53 5.99
CA PRO A 231 -1.99 9.85 5.66
C PRO A 231 -1.61 10.07 4.19
N THR A 232 -0.33 10.33 3.94
CA THR A 232 0.25 10.43 2.59
C THR A 232 1.21 9.26 2.33
N ILE A 233 1.77 9.16 1.12
CA ILE A 233 2.85 8.21 0.81
C ILE A 233 4.02 8.34 1.80
N THR A 234 4.41 9.57 2.14
CA THR A 234 5.51 9.80 3.11
C THR A 234 5.15 9.30 4.51
N THR A 235 3.87 9.37 4.91
CA THR A 235 3.37 8.82 6.18
C THR A 235 3.47 7.30 6.20
N VAL A 236 3.14 6.63 5.09
CA VAL A 236 3.30 5.17 4.92
C VAL A 236 4.77 4.75 5.02
N GLN A 237 5.64 5.39 4.24
CA GLN A 237 7.08 5.12 4.23
C GLN A 237 7.68 5.31 5.63
N SER A 238 7.27 6.37 6.33
CA SER A 238 7.73 6.67 7.69
C SER A 238 7.31 5.62 8.70
N ALA A 239 6.05 5.18 8.67
CA ALA A 239 5.58 4.10 9.53
C ALA A 239 6.34 2.79 9.28
N CYS A 240 6.68 2.49 8.02
CA CYS A 240 7.48 1.32 7.65
C CYS A 240 8.91 1.40 8.21
N LEU A 241 9.60 2.53 8.03
CA LEU A 241 10.94 2.74 8.59
C LEU A 241 10.95 2.73 10.12
N LEU A 242 9.94 3.32 10.76
CA LEU A 242 9.78 3.28 12.22
C LEU A 242 9.54 1.85 12.72
N ALA A 243 8.80 1.03 11.98
CA ALA A 243 8.60 -0.37 12.31
C ALA A 243 9.95 -1.12 12.41
N LEU A 244 10.81 -0.97 11.41
CA LEU A 244 12.16 -1.52 11.39
C LEU A 244 13.03 -0.95 12.54
N ARG A 245 13.01 0.37 12.73
CA ARG A 245 13.79 1.02 13.78
C ARG A 245 13.36 0.57 15.19
N ILE A 246 12.07 0.41 15.44
CA ILE A 246 11.54 -0.08 16.72
C ILE A 246 11.84 -1.56 16.91
N MET A 247 11.74 -2.37 15.85
CA MET A 247 12.10 -3.79 15.89
C MET A 247 13.58 -3.97 16.26
N SER A 248 14.46 -3.12 15.73
CA SER A 248 15.89 -3.14 16.02
C SER A 248 16.27 -2.76 17.46
N ASP A 249 15.32 -2.26 18.27
CA ASP A 249 15.45 -2.06 19.71
C ASP A 249 14.98 -3.28 20.54
N GLY A 250 14.55 -4.36 19.89
CA GLY A 250 13.92 -5.50 20.55
C GLY A 250 12.48 -5.23 21.01
N LYS A 251 11.84 -4.14 20.55
CA LYS A 251 10.45 -3.80 20.89
C LYS A 251 9.48 -4.46 19.91
N GLU A 252 9.52 -5.78 19.81
CA GLU A 252 8.89 -6.58 18.74
C GLU A 252 7.38 -6.34 18.56
N ALA A 253 6.64 -6.30 19.67
CA ALA A 253 5.19 -6.05 19.63
C ALA A 253 4.86 -4.67 19.03
N LEU A 254 5.66 -3.65 19.38
CA LEU A 254 5.48 -2.29 18.88
C LEU A 254 5.94 -2.17 17.42
N GLY A 255 7.08 -2.79 17.06
CA GLY A 255 7.57 -2.78 15.68
C GLY A 255 6.56 -3.40 14.71
N TRP A 256 5.97 -4.53 15.09
CA TRP A 256 4.91 -5.17 14.30
C TRP A 256 3.64 -4.32 14.20
N LEU A 257 3.25 -3.61 15.27
CA LEU A 257 2.11 -2.69 15.22
C LEU A 257 2.34 -1.56 14.20
N TYR A 258 3.54 -0.98 14.18
CA TYR A 258 3.91 0.07 13.21
C TYR A 258 3.95 -0.46 11.78
N SER A 259 4.42 -1.70 11.58
CA SER A 259 4.33 -2.38 10.27
C SER A 259 2.87 -2.50 9.81
N GLY A 260 1.98 -2.96 10.70
CA GLY A 260 0.56 -3.05 10.39
C GLY A 260 -0.11 -1.68 10.14
N ASN A 261 0.37 -0.60 10.77
CA ASN A 261 -0.08 0.76 10.47
C ASN A 261 0.35 1.19 9.06
N ALA A 262 1.61 0.93 8.67
CA ALA A 262 2.10 1.20 7.33
C ALA A 262 1.27 0.46 6.27
N THR A 263 1.06 -0.85 6.43
CA THR A 263 0.26 -1.68 5.51
C THR A 263 -1.18 -1.20 5.39
N ARG A 264 -1.85 -0.86 6.51
CA ARG A 264 -3.23 -0.36 6.48
C ARG A 264 -3.35 1.02 5.81
N MET A 265 -2.42 1.93 6.07
CA MET A 265 -2.39 3.22 5.36
C MET A 265 -2.10 3.03 3.86
N ALA A 266 -1.20 2.09 3.51
CA ALA A 266 -0.92 1.76 2.11
C ALA A 266 -2.16 1.23 1.37
N HIS A 267 -2.94 0.35 2.00
CA HIS A 267 -4.23 -0.10 1.47
C HIS A 267 -5.24 1.03 1.37
N ASN A 268 -5.30 1.90 2.39
CA ASN A 268 -6.19 3.05 2.39
C ASN A 268 -5.95 3.95 1.16
N LEU A 269 -4.67 4.17 0.82
CA LEU A 269 -4.25 4.94 -0.35
C LEU A 269 -4.28 4.17 -1.69
N GLY A 270 -4.71 2.90 -1.67
CA GLY A 270 -4.78 2.04 -2.84
C GLY A 270 -3.42 1.68 -3.44
N LEU A 271 -2.34 1.69 -2.65
CA LEU A 271 -0.99 1.40 -3.17
C LEU A 271 -0.81 -0.04 -3.65
N ASN A 272 -1.68 -0.96 -3.19
CA ASN A 272 -1.68 -2.37 -3.60
C ASN A 272 -2.27 -2.62 -5.00
N LEU A 273 -2.72 -1.58 -5.69
CA LEU A 273 -3.42 -1.69 -6.96
C LEU A 273 -2.56 -1.28 -8.15
N ASP A 274 -2.82 -1.91 -9.29
CA ASP A 274 -2.27 -1.46 -10.57
C ASP A 274 -2.84 -0.09 -10.94
N CYS A 275 -1.96 0.89 -11.06
CA CYS A 275 -2.28 2.26 -11.42
C CYS A 275 -2.09 2.57 -12.91
N SER A 276 -1.73 1.59 -13.74
CA SER A 276 -1.42 1.80 -15.17
C SER A 276 -2.55 2.53 -15.92
N LYS A 277 -3.82 2.22 -15.60
CA LYS A 277 -4.97 2.90 -16.19
C LYS A 277 -5.03 4.39 -15.85
N TRP A 278 -4.65 4.76 -14.62
CA TRP A 278 -4.64 6.17 -14.17
C TRP A 278 -3.47 6.96 -14.76
N VAL A 279 -2.37 6.28 -15.07
CA VAL A 279 -1.26 6.87 -15.82
C VAL A 279 -1.71 7.18 -17.25
N THR A 280 -2.28 6.20 -17.96
CA THR A 280 -2.76 6.37 -19.34
C THR A 280 -3.83 7.46 -19.47
N SER A 281 -4.69 7.62 -18.45
CA SER A 281 -5.72 8.66 -18.44
C SER A 281 -5.20 10.04 -17.98
N GLY A 282 -3.92 10.18 -17.62
CA GLY A 282 -3.32 11.43 -17.16
C GLY A 282 -3.71 11.85 -15.74
N LEU A 283 -4.37 10.98 -14.96
CA LEU A 283 -4.68 11.25 -13.54
C LEU A 283 -3.45 11.11 -12.65
N LEU A 284 -2.46 10.33 -13.09
CA LEU A 284 -1.24 10.05 -12.35
C LEU A 284 -0.03 10.22 -13.26
N SER A 285 1.06 10.81 -12.76
CA SER A 285 2.33 10.79 -13.49
C SER A 285 3.01 9.42 -13.36
N GLU A 286 3.89 9.09 -14.30
CA GLU A 286 4.71 7.87 -14.25
C GLU A 286 5.58 7.82 -12.98
N ASP A 287 6.17 8.96 -12.60
CA ASP A 287 6.95 9.09 -11.35
C ASP A 287 6.13 8.79 -10.10
N GLU A 288 4.86 9.22 -10.09
CA GLU A 288 3.97 8.97 -8.95
C GLU A 288 3.54 7.51 -8.92
N ALA A 289 3.22 6.92 -10.08
CA ALA A 289 2.97 5.48 -10.19
C ALA A 289 4.16 4.65 -9.70
N GLU A 290 5.38 5.03 -10.08
CA GLU A 290 6.60 4.36 -9.63
C GLU A 290 6.77 4.48 -8.11
N THR A 291 6.60 5.68 -7.55
CA THR A 291 6.70 5.89 -6.10
C THR A 291 5.67 5.06 -5.33
N ARG A 292 4.44 4.93 -5.87
CA ARG A 292 3.39 4.07 -5.28
C ARG A 292 3.80 2.59 -5.28
N LYS A 293 4.33 2.08 -6.40
CA LYS A 293 4.83 0.70 -6.52
C LYS A 293 5.95 0.40 -5.53
N VAL A 294 6.97 1.27 -5.49
CA VAL A 294 8.12 1.14 -4.57
C VAL A 294 7.65 1.14 -3.12
N THR A 295 6.77 2.07 -2.75
CA THR A 295 6.25 2.16 -1.37
C THR A 295 5.45 0.93 -0.98
N TRP A 296 4.58 0.44 -1.87
CA TRP A 296 3.79 -0.77 -1.63
C TRP A 296 4.67 -1.99 -1.39
N TRP A 297 5.58 -2.29 -2.33
CA TRP A 297 6.42 -3.48 -2.25
C TRP A 297 7.42 -3.41 -1.10
N GLY A 298 7.94 -2.22 -0.78
CA GLY A 298 8.78 -2.02 0.40
C GLY A 298 8.05 -2.32 1.71
N CYS A 299 6.79 -1.89 1.84
CA CYS A 299 5.94 -2.21 2.99
C CYS A 299 5.58 -3.70 3.04
N TYR A 300 5.26 -4.30 1.89
CA TYR A 300 4.94 -5.71 1.76
C TYR A 300 6.10 -6.60 2.22
N VAL A 301 7.34 -6.29 1.80
CA VAL A 301 8.53 -7.03 2.23
C VAL A 301 8.71 -6.98 3.75
N VAL A 302 8.48 -5.82 4.39
CA VAL A 302 8.58 -5.70 5.86
C VAL A 302 7.48 -6.46 6.58
N ASP A 303 6.24 -6.43 6.09
CA ASP A 303 5.14 -7.24 6.64
C ASP A 303 5.50 -8.73 6.62
N LYS A 304 5.96 -9.24 5.47
CA LYS A 304 6.33 -10.65 5.31
C LYS A 304 7.55 -11.02 6.15
N LEU A 305 8.57 -10.17 6.20
CA LEU A 305 9.74 -10.37 7.05
C LEU A 305 9.32 -10.60 8.51
N PHE A 306 8.43 -9.74 9.03
CA PHE A 306 7.97 -9.84 10.41
C PHE A 306 7.04 -11.03 10.63
N SER A 307 6.19 -11.36 9.66
CA SER A 307 5.35 -12.56 9.70
C SER A 307 6.18 -13.84 9.77
N LEU A 308 7.18 -13.98 8.90
CA LEU A 308 8.12 -15.11 8.89
C LEU A 308 8.96 -15.16 10.17
N GLY A 309 9.56 -14.03 10.55
CA GLY A 309 10.49 -13.96 11.68
C GLY A 309 9.83 -14.12 13.05
N LEU A 310 8.58 -13.66 13.22
CA LEU A 310 7.85 -13.72 14.48
C LEU A 310 6.79 -14.83 14.53
N GLY A 311 6.62 -15.59 13.45
CA GLY A 311 5.56 -16.61 13.32
C GLY A 311 4.15 -16.03 13.39
N ARG A 312 3.96 -14.79 12.92
CA ARG A 312 2.66 -14.11 12.93
C ARG A 312 2.00 -14.25 11.57
N PRO A 313 0.66 -14.43 11.50
CA PRO A 313 -0.03 -14.48 10.22
C PRO A 313 0.26 -13.24 9.39
N SER A 314 0.47 -13.45 8.09
CA SER A 314 0.56 -12.35 7.14
C SER A 314 -0.73 -11.51 7.15
N SER A 315 -0.59 -10.18 7.13
CA SER A 315 -1.75 -9.29 7.09
C SER A 315 -2.32 -9.11 5.67
N THR A 316 -1.53 -9.41 4.64
CA THR A 316 -1.86 -9.14 3.24
C THR A 316 -1.84 -10.41 2.38
N PRO A 317 -3.00 -10.89 1.90
CA PRO A 317 -3.05 -12.02 0.98
C PRO A 317 -2.61 -11.60 -0.43
N LYS A 318 -1.88 -12.47 -1.14
CA LYS A 318 -1.44 -12.25 -2.53
C LYS A 318 -2.58 -11.89 -3.48
N SER A 319 -3.76 -12.50 -3.27
CA SER A 319 -4.97 -12.25 -4.05
C SER A 319 -5.52 -10.83 -3.96
N SER A 320 -5.08 -10.03 -2.98
CA SER A 320 -5.48 -8.62 -2.84
C SER A 320 -4.56 -7.64 -3.58
N ILE A 321 -3.54 -8.13 -4.27
CA ILE A 321 -2.48 -7.32 -4.87
C ILE A 321 -2.62 -7.39 -6.39
N THR A 322 -2.80 -6.24 -7.02
CA THR A 322 -2.68 -6.09 -8.48
C THR A 322 -1.51 -5.17 -8.86
N CYS A 323 -0.93 -4.45 -7.90
CA CYS A 323 0.24 -3.60 -8.11
C CYS A 323 1.39 -4.39 -8.76
N PRO A 324 1.87 -3.99 -9.96
CA PRO A 324 3.04 -4.62 -10.55
C PRO A 324 4.30 -4.30 -9.73
N LYS A 325 5.37 -5.06 -9.95
CA LYS A 325 6.67 -4.80 -9.32
C LYS A 325 7.22 -3.43 -9.76
N PRO A 326 8.11 -2.80 -8.95
CA PRO A 326 8.79 -1.56 -9.35
C PRO A 326 9.52 -1.73 -10.68
N SER A 327 9.66 -0.66 -11.45
CA SER A 327 10.50 -0.68 -12.65
C SER A 327 11.98 -0.85 -12.28
N ILE A 328 12.77 -1.41 -13.19
CA ILE A 328 14.22 -1.48 -13.02
C ILE A 328 14.80 -0.18 -13.60
N ASP A 329 15.15 0.75 -12.70
CA ASP A 329 15.93 1.93 -13.08
C ASP A 329 17.40 1.55 -13.24
N ASN A 330 17.90 1.57 -14.48
CA ASN A 330 19.29 1.23 -14.81
C ASN A 330 20.31 2.10 -14.07
N GLU A 331 20.01 3.38 -13.82
CA GLU A 331 20.95 4.26 -13.13
C GLU A 331 21.12 3.83 -11.68
N GLU A 332 20.02 3.56 -10.96
CA GLU A 332 20.08 3.10 -9.56
C GLU A 332 20.52 1.64 -9.44
N GLU A 333 20.08 0.77 -10.35
CA GLU A 333 20.39 -0.67 -10.40
C GLU A 333 21.90 -0.93 -10.56
N TYR A 334 22.53 -0.21 -11.49
CA TYR A 334 23.93 -0.44 -11.87
C TYR A 334 24.90 0.60 -11.31
N THR A 335 24.45 1.53 -10.46
CA THR A 335 25.36 2.41 -9.73
C THR A 335 26.30 1.57 -8.86
N PRO A 336 27.63 1.74 -8.99
CA PRO A 336 28.58 1.00 -8.16
C PRO A 336 28.41 1.37 -6.69
N TRP A 337 28.27 0.36 -5.83
CA TRP A 337 28.31 0.56 -4.40
C TRP A 337 29.71 1.00 -3.96
N LYS A 338 29.81 2.07 -3.17
CA LYS A 338 31.07 2.64 -2.69
C LYS A 338 31.11 2.66 -1.15
N PRO A 339 32.09 1.99 -0.50
CA PRO A 339 32.28 2.09 0.95
C PRO A 339 32.70 3.51 1.34
N ALA A 340 32.27 3.97 2.52
CA ALA A 340 32.45 5.35 2.99
C ALA A 340 33.90 5.74 3.35
N THR A 341 34.84 4.80 3.36
CA THR A 341 36.21 5.08 3.82
C THR A 341 36.98 5.88 2.79
N GLU A 342 37.20 7.16 3.10
CA GLU A 342 38.26 8.00 2.56
C GLU A 342 39.62 7.34 2.86
N GLY A 343 40.06 6.46 1.97
CA GLY A 343 41.31 5.75 2.13
C GLY A 343 41.57 4.87 0.93
N ALA A 344 42.29 5.45 -0.05
CA ALA A 344 42.96 4.83 -1.18
C ALA A 344 42.48 3.41 -1.57
N PHE A 345 41.63 3.32 -2.59
CA PHE A 345 41.41 2.05 -3.29
C PHE A 345 41.83 2.12 -4.75
N ASP A 346 42.48 1.02 -5.11
CA ASP A 346 42.99 0.63 -6.42
C ASP A 346 41.85 0.63 -7.45
N GLU A 347 42.13 1.10 -8.65
CA GLU A 347 41.21 1.24 -9.80
C GLU A 347 40.53 -0.09 -10.23
N LYS A 348 40.90 -1.20 -9.57
CA LYS A 348 40.44 -2.58 -9.82
C LYS A 348 39.28 -3.06 -8.95
N THR A 349 38.87 -2.32 -7.92
CA THR A 349 37.62 -2.63 -7.21
C THR A 349 36.47 -1.99 -7.97
N LEU A 350 36.10 -2.56 -9.13
CA LEU A 350 34.81 -2.23 -9.75
C LEU A 350 33.75 -2.51 -8.67
N GLY A 351 33.15 -1.45 -8.14
CA GLY A 351 32.15 -1.58 -7.09
C GLY A 351 31.04 -2.50 -7.56
N VAL A 352 30.68 -3.48 -6.71
CA VAL A 352 29.51 -4.34 -6.96
C VAL A 352 28.31 -3.42 -7.18
N HIS A 353 27.54 -3.66 -8.24
CA HIS A 353 26.34 -2.88 -8.54
C HIS A 353 25.30 -3.02 -7.42
N SER A 354 24.47 -2.00 -7.20
CA SER A 354 23.51 -2.00 -6.09
C SER A 354 22.44 -3.08 -6.23
N HIS A 355 22.00 -3.37 -7.46
CA HIS A 355 20.91 -4.30 -7.76
C HIS A 355 19.62 -4.06 -6.97
N ILE A 356 19.29 -2.80 -6.66
CA ILE A 356 18.23 -2.46 -5.71
C ILE A 356 16.84 -2.95 -6.17
N SER A 357 16.51 -2.73 -7.44
CA SER A 357 15.19 -3.05 -7.97
C SER A 357 15.07 -4.56 -8.18
N SER A 358 16.09 -5.18 -8.77
CA SER A 358 16.14 -6.63 -8.91
C SER A 358 16.08 -7.32 -7.56
N THR A 359 16.87 -6.90 -6.57
CA THR A 359 16.86 -7.50 -5.22
C THR A 359 15.48 -7.37 -4.59
N ALA A 360 14.82 -6.21 -4.70
CA ALA A 360 13.47 -6.02 -4.19
C ALA A 360 12.45 -6.98 -4.85
N HIS A 361 12.57 -7.25 -6.16
CA HIS A 361 11.73 -8.22 -6.85
C HIS A 361 11.92 -9.62 -6.29
N HIS A 362 13.16 -10.09 -6.20
CA HIS A 362 13.48 -11.43 -5.69
C HIS A 362 13.05 -11.60 -4.24
N VAL A 363 13.43 -10.67 -3.35
CA VAL A 363 13.05 -10.73 -1.93
C VAL A 363 11.53 -10.78 -1.77
N SER A 364 10.79 -9.98 -2.54
CA SER A 364 9.33 -9.98 -2.46
C SER A 364 8.68 -11.27 -2.98
N GLU A 365 9.23 -11.91 -4.02
CA GLU A 365 8.77 -13.23 -4.47
C GLU A 365 9.11 -14.33 -3.47
N THR A 366 10.37 -14.46 -3.06
CA THR A 366 10.83 -15.45 -2.09
C THR A 366 10.01 -15.35 -0.79
N TYR A 367 9.79 -14.15 -0.26
CA TYR A 367 8.97 -13.96 0.94
C TYR A 367 7.49 -14.30 0.72
N THR A 368 6.96 -14.10 -0.49
CA THR A 368 5.59 -14.50 -0.81
C THR A 368 5.44 -16.01 -0.75
N ILE A 369 6.32 -16.74 -1.44
CA ILE A 369 6.30 -18.20 -1.49
C ILE A 369 6.48 -18.77 -0.08
N ALA A 370 7.49 -18.27 0.66
CA ALA A 370 7.76 -18.71 2.03
C ALA A 370 6.56 -18.45 2.96
N CYS A 371 5.94 -17.28 2.90
CA CYS A 371 4.78 -16.98 3.74
C CYS A 371 3.58 -17.87 3.42
N GLU A 372 3.28 -18.13 2.14
CA GLU A 372 2.16 -18.99 1.75
C GLU A 372 2.35 -20.42 2.28
N ALA A 373 3.57 -20.96 2.17
CA ALA A 373 3.92 -22.27 2.74
C ALA A 373 3.76 -22.28 4.27
N MET A 374 4.31 -21.26 4.94
CA MET A 374 4.27 -21.16 6.41
C MET A 374 2.83 -20.99 6.93
N ASP A 375 2.01 -20.17 6.28
CA ASP A 375 0.61 -19.96 6.65
C ASP A 375 -0.20 -21.27 6.52
N MET A 376 0.09 -22.12 5.52
CA MET A 376 -0.54 -23.44 5.38
C MET A 376 -0.06 -24.45 6.44
N ILE A 377 1.26 -24.55 6.62
CA ILE A 377 1.87 -25.54 7.53
C ILE A 377 1.51 -25.24 8.99
N TYR A 378 1.60 -23.97 9.39
CA TYR A 378 1.43 -23.53 10.76
C TYR A 378 0.05 -22.92 11.07
N ALA A 379 -0.93 -23.08 10.18
CA ALA A 379 -2.30 -22.65 10.47
C ALA A 379 -2.79 -23.29 11.79
N ILE A 380 -3.45 -22.50 12.65
CA ILE A 380 -3.96 -22.96 13.96
C ILE A 380 -4.90 -24.16 13.82
N ASN A 381 -5.64 -24.23 12.72
CA ASN A 381 -6.57 -25.30 12.38
C ASN A 381 -5.99 -26.29 11.36
N SER A 382 -4.69 -26.26 11.08
CA SER A 382 -4.04 -27.17 10.15
C SER A 382 -4.23 -28.62 10.60
N LYS A 383 -4.65 -29.47 9.66
CA LYS A 383 -4.77 -30.92 9.83
C LYS A 383 -3.92 -31.66 8.80
N LEU A 384 -2.90 -30.99 8.27
CA LEU A 384 -2.02 -31.54 7.25
C LEU A 384 -1.25 -32.74 7.80
N SER A 385 -1.21 -33.81 7.02
CA SER A 385 -0.36 -34.97 7.27
C SER A 385 1.10 -34.63 6.97
N SER A 386 2.05 -35.41 7.50
CA SER A 386 3.48 -35.23 7.21
C SER A 386 3.80 -35.26 5.71
N ARG A 387 3.07 -36.06 4.93
CA ARG A 387 3.22 -36.12 3.47
C ARG A 387 2.76 -34.85 2.77
N GLU A 388 1.68 -34.23 3.24
CA GLU A 388 1.19 -32.96 2.69
C GLU A 388 2.13 -31.80 3.03
N ILE A 389 2.73 -31.83 4.23
CA ILE A 389 3.78 -30.87 4.61
C ILE A 389 5.01 -31.05 3.71
N GLU A 390 5.49 -32.29 3.53
CA GLU A 390 6.61 -32.60 2.63
C GLU A 390 6.33 -32.15 1.18
N ASP A 391 5.10 -32.30 0.69
CA ASP A 391 4.69 -31.84 -0.64
C ASP A 391 4.69 -30.30 -0.75
N ILE A 392 4.20 -29.59 0.28
CA ILE A 392 4.25 -28.11 0.32
C ILE A 392 5.69 -27.61 0.31
N VAL A 393 6.57 -28.21 1.13
CA VAL A 393 7.99 -27.85 1.19
C VAL A 393 8.66 -28.13 -0.16
N SER A 394 8.47 -29.32 -0.72
CA SER A 394 9.08 -29.70 -2.01
C SER A 394 8.64 -28.79 -3.16
N LYS A 395 7.37 -28.35 -3.18
CA LYS A 395 6.87 -27.37 -4.15
C LYS A 395 7.54 -26.02 -3.97
N THR A 396 7.65 -25.57 -2.72
CA THR A 396 8.30 -24.30 -2.38
C THR A 396 9.75 -24.27 -2.88
N ASP A 397 10.50 -25.35 -2.63
CA ASP A 397 11.89 -25.49 -3.08
C ASP A 397 11.99 -25.49 -4.62
N ALA A 398 11.11 -26.21 -5.31
CA ALA A 398 11.10 -26.26 -6.77
C ALA A 398 10.74 -24.91 -7.41
N PHE A 399 9.82 -24.13 -6.80
CA PHE A 399 9.49 -22.78 -7.25
C PHE A 399 10.67 -21.81 -7.06
N ASP A 400 11.42 -21.94 -5.96
CA ASP A 400 12.61 -21.11 -5.71
C ASP A 400 13.72 -21.42 -6.73
N GLU A 401 13.94 -22.70 -7.06
CA GLU A 401 14.89 -23.12 -8.10
C GLU A 401 14.49 -22.64 -9.51
N GLU A 402 13.20 -22.70 -9.88
CA GLU A 402 12.72 -22.20 -11.18
C GLU A 402 12.90 -20.67 -11.31
N GLU A 403 12.66 -19.92 -10.24
CA GLU A 403 12.90 -18.48 -10.21
C GLU A 403 14.40 -18.17 -10.28
N GLU A 404 15.25 -18.85 -9.50
CA GLU A 404 16.71 -18.69 -9.57
C GLU A 404 17.24 -18.91 -11.01
N VAL A 405 16.72 -19.91 -11.72
CA VAL A 405 17.08 -20.19 -13.11
C VAL A 405 16.62 -19.08 -14.06
N LYS A 406 15.42 -18.51 -13.88
CA LYS A 406 14.97 -17.33 -14.65
C LYS A 406 15.87 -16.14 -14.40
N THR A 407 16.22 -15.86 -13.15
CA THR A 407 17.11 -14.76 -12.76
C THR A 407 18.47 -14.86 -13.43
N LEU A 408 19.09 -16.05 -13.40
CA LEU A 408 20.38 -16.29 -14.05
C LEU A 408 20.30 -16.14 -15.58
N SER A 409 19.13 -16.35 -16.17
CA SER A 409 18.89 -16.16 -17.60
C SER A 409 18.72 -14.69 -17.98
N GLU A 410 18.04 -13.91 -17.13
CA GLU A 410 17.82 -12.46 -17.32
C GLU A 410 19.12 -11.68 -17.09
N GLN A 411 19.88 -12.00 -16.04
CA GLN A 411 21.20 -11.40 -15.79
C GLN A 411 22.20 -11.63 -16.94
N LYS A 412 22.13 -12.78 -17.64
CA LYS A 412 22.95 -13.08 -18.82
C LYS A 412 22.51 -12.35 -20.09
N CYS A 413 21.28 -11.85 -20.17
CA CYS A 413 20.82 -11.07 -21.33
C CYS A 413 21.19 -9.59 -21.22
N VAL A 414 21.50 -9.10 -20.02
CA VAL A 414 21.81 -7.69 -19.76
C VAL A 414 23.33 -7.44 -19.59
N SER A 415 24.12 -8.51 -19.41
CA SER A 415 25.60 -8.50 -19.52
C SER A 415 26.08 -8.69 -20.96
#